data_AF-A0A392UK73-F1
#
_entry.id   AF-A0A392UK73-F1
#
_cell.length_a   1.000
_cell.length_b   1.000
_cell.length_c   1.000
_cell.angle_alpha   90.00
_cell.angle_beta   90.00
_cell.angle_gamma   90.00
#
_symmetry.space_group_name_H-M   'P 1'
#
loop_
_entity.id
_entity.type
_entity.pdbx_description
1 polymer ?
#
loop_
_entity_poly.entity_id
_entity_poly.type
_entity_poly.pdbx_seq_one_letter_code
_entity_poly.pdbx_strand_id
1 'polypeptide(L)' 'MLNLRGAFKTKKPSPRYIGPFQIVDRIGEVAYRLALPLPMSGMHDVFHVSQLRKFVPDS' A
#
# COMPACT_ATOMS: atom_id res chain seq x y z
N MET A 1 -0.47 -9.81 -0.02
CA MET A 1 -0.05 -8.52 0.56
C MET A 1 0.52 -7.63 -0.54
N LEU A 2 0.19 -6.34 -0.51
CA LEU A 2 0.64 -5.32 -1.47
C LEU A 2 1.31 -4.18 -0.72
N ASN A 3 2.40 -3.64 -1.27
CA ASN A 3 3.02 -2.44 -0.74
C ASN A 3 2.46 -1.20 -1.44
N LEU A 4 2.21 -0.13 -0.69
CA LEU A 4 1.67 1.13 -1.19
C LEU A 4 2.80 2.12 -1.47
N ARG A 5 2.77 2.79 -2.62
CA ARG A 5 3.70 3.88 -2.92
C ARG A 5 3.37 5.12 -2.10
N GLY A 6 4.28 5.59 -1.24
CA GLY A 6 4.11 6.85 -0.51
C GLY A 6 5.42 7.50 -0.14
N ALA A 7 5.42 8.83 -0.08
CA ALA A 7 6.55 9.67 0.28
C ALA A 7 6.37 10.17 1.72
N PHE A 8 6.64 9.31 2.70
CA PHE A 8 6.80 9.81 4.06
C PHE A 8 8.05 10.66 4.14
N LYS A 9 7.94 11.84 4.73
CA LYS A 9 9.05 12.78 4.97
C LYS A 9 10.06 12.13 5.92
N THR A 10 10.92 11.28 5.36
CA THR A 10 11.93 10.50 6.05
C THR A 10 13.30 10.90 5.52
N LYS A 11 14.29 10.96 6.41
CA LYS A 11 15.68 11.31 6.09
C LYS A 11 16.19 10.28 5.06
N LYS A 12 16.61 10.73 3.88
CA LYS A 12 16.97 9.88 2.73
C LYS A 12 18.07 8.86 3.09
N PRO A 13 18.00 7.63 2.57
CA PRO A 13 17.05 7.15 1.56
C PRO A 13 15.71 6.63 2.15
N SER A 14 14.61 7.22 1.70
CA SER A 14 13.25 6.78 2.04
C SER A 14 12.88 5.51 1.25
N PRO A 15 12.23 4.51 1.86
CA PRO A 15 11.71 3.37 1.10
C PRO A 15 10.63 3.84 0.10
N ARG A 16 10.71 3.34 -1.14
CA ARG A 16 9.78 3.71 -2.24
C ARG A 16 8.36 3.19 -2.01
N TYR A 17 8.24 2.11 -1.25
CA TYR A 17 6.97 1.51 -0.88
C TYR A 17 6.91 1.33 0.63
N ILE A 18 5.73 1.53 1.17
CA ILE A 18 5.41 1.38 2.58
C ILE A 18 4.72 0.04 2.71
N GLY A 19 5.11 -0.72 3.74
CA GLY A 19 4.35 -1.76 4.42
C GLY A 19 3.61 -2.80 3.56
N PRO A 20 3.70 -4.09 3.86
CA PRO A 20 2.75 -5.03 3.30
C PRO A 20 1.35 -4.75 3.87
N PHE A 21 0.43 -4.33 3.01
CA PHE A 21 -0.99 -4.22 3.35
C PHE A 21 -1.75 -5.45 2.86
N GLN A 22 -2.75 -5.84 3.63
CA GLN A 22 -3.66 -6.91 3.23
C GLN A 22 -4.72 -6.36 2.28
N ILE A 23 -5.07 -7.13 1.25
CA ILE A 23 -6.20 -6.78 0.36
C ILE A 23 -7.46 -7.22 1.08
N VAL A 24 -8.38 -6.28 1.32
CA VAL A 24 -9.69 -6.53 1.92
C VAL A 24 -10.66 -6.93 0.81
N ASP A 25 -10.76 -6.12 -0.24
CA ASP A 25 -11.68 -6.32 -1.34
C ASP A 25 -11.04 -5.96 -2.69
N ARG A 26 -11.58 -6.54 -3.77
CA ARG A 26 -11.33 -6.11 -5.14
C ARG A 26 -12.54 -5.32 -5.63
N ILE A 27 -12.40 -3.99 -5.68
CA ILE A 27 -13.49 -3.05 -6.05
C ILE A 27 -13.70 -3.03 -7.57
N GLY A 28 -12.69 -3.43 -8.37
CA GLY A 28 -12.82 -3.55 -9.81
C GLY A 28 -11.61 -4.24 -10.45
N GLU A 29 -11.52 -4.19 -11.78
CA GLU A 29 -10.39 -4.80 -12.48
C GLU A 29 -9.05 -4.19 -12.05
N VAL A 30 -9.06 -2.88 -11.81
CA VAL A 30 -7.87 -2.05 -11.57
C VAL A 30 -7.80 -1.43 -10.16
N ALA A 31 -8.79 -1.67 -9.30
CA ALA A 31 -8.88 -1.04 -7.98
C ALA A 31 -9.03 -2.09 -6.86
N TYR A 32 -8.20 -1.94 -5.82
CA TYR A 32 -8.18 -2.83 -4.66
C TYR A 32 -8.34 -2.01 -3.38
N ARG A 33 -9.12 -2.55 -2.46
CA ARG A 33 -9.27 -2.03 -1.11
C ARG A 33 -8.25 -2.70 -0.19
N LEU A 34 -7.49 -1.92 0.56
CA LEU A 34 -6.44 -2.35 1.46
C LEU A 34 -6.85 -2.15 2.92
N ALA A 35 -6.42 -3.06 3.78
CA ALA A 35 -6.50 -2.90 5.22
C ALA A 35 -5.43 -1.91 5.66
N LEU A 36 -5.80 -0.63 5.75
CA LEU A 36 -4.91 0.41 6.24
C LEU A 36 -4.88 0.40 7.78
N PRO A 37 -3.70 0.52 8.41
CA PRO A 37 -3.56 0.64 9.85
C PRO A 37 -4.12 1.98 10.33
N LEU A 38 -4.59 2.05 11.58
CA LEU A 38 -5.08 3.25 12.26
C LEU A 38 -4.28 4.56 12.00
N PRO A 39 -2.94 4.59 12.01
CA PRO A 39 -2.17 5.79 11.66
C PRO A 39 -2.38 6.30 10.23
N MET A 40 -2.94 5.49 9.34
CA MET A 40 -3.31 5.81 7.96
C MET A 40 -4.83 5.94 7.77
N SER A 41 -5.62 5.99 8.85
CA SER A 41 -7.09 6.07 8.78
C SER A 41 -7.63 7.33 8.07
N GLY A 42 -6.79 8.33 7.82
CA GLY A 42 -7.12 9.50 6.99
C GLY A 42 -6.90 9.32 5.49
N MET A 43 -6.35 8.18 5.04
CA MET A 43 -6.21 7.84 3.62
C MET A 43 -7.38 6.98 3.16
N HIS A 44 -7.79 7.18 1.90
CA HIS A 44 -8.71 6.26 1.24
C HIS A 44 -8.08 4.86 1.21
N ASP A 45 -8.87 3.86 1.58
CA ASP A 45 -8.46 2.45 1.60
C ASP A 45 -8.48 1.82 0.20
N VAL A 46 -9.05 2.49 -0.80
CA VAL A 46 -9.08 2.02 -2.19
C VAL A 46 -7.95 2.63 -3.00
N PHE A 47 -7.13 1.78 -3.62
CA PHE A 47 -5.98 2.17 -4.42
C PHE A 47 -6.01 1.53 -5.81
N HIS A 48 -5.46 2.27 -6.79
CA HIS A 48 -5.28 1.77 -8.14
C HIS A 48 -4.08 0.81 -8.21
N VAL A 49 -4.16 -0.23 -9.05
CA VAL A 49 -3.13 -1.27 -9.19
C VAL A 49 -1.73 -0.72 -9.51
N SER A 50 -1.64 0.42 -10.18
CA SER A 50 -0.35 1.10 -10.48
C SER A 50 0.37 1.65 -9.25
N GLN A 51 -0.33 1.85 -8.14
CA GLN A 51 0.23 2.31 -6.86
C GLN A 51 0.63 1.15 -5.95
N LEU A 52 0.25 -0.07 -6.32
CA LEU A 52 0.42 -1.27 -5.53
C LEU A 52 1.54 -2.13 -6.11
N ARG A 53 2.29 -2.80 -5.24
CA ARG A 53 3.32 -3.75 -5.68
C ARG A 53 3.23 -5.02 -4.85
N LYS A 54 3.30 -6.19 -5.49
CA LYS A 54 3.29 -7.48 -4.78
C LYS A 54 4.42 -7.51 -3.76
N PHE A 55 4.09 -7.79 -2.50
CA PHE A 55 5.08 -8.04 -1.46
C PHE A 55 5.69 -9.43 -1.68
N VAL A 56 7.02 -9.49 -1.70
CA VAL A 56 7.80 -10.74 -1.77
C VAL A 56 8.67 -10.76 -0.51
N PRO A 57 8.47 -11.69 0.42
CA PRO A 57 9.36 -11.85 1.56
C PRO A 57 10.75 -12.31 1.07
N ASP A 58 11.80 -11.72 1.65
CA ASP A 58 13.18 -12.18 1.46
C ASP A 58 13.33 -13.51 2.23
N SER A 59 13.74 -14.58 1.54
CA SER A 59 13.84 -15.95 2.08
C SER A 59 14.99 -16.11 3.07
#